data_AF-A0A9N9MVE2-F1
#
_entry.id   AF-A0A9N9MVE2-F1
#
_cell.length_a   1.000
_cell.length_b   1.000
_cell.length_c   1.000
_cell.angle_alpha   90.00
_cell.angle_beta   90.00
_cell.angle_gamma   90.00
#
_symmetry.space_group_name_H-M   'P 1'
#
loop_
_entity.id
_entity.type
_entity.pdbx_description
1 polymer ?
#
loop_
_entity_poly.entity_id
_entity_poly.type
_entity_poly.pdbx_seq_one_letter_code
_entity_poly.pdbx_strand_id
1 'polypeptide(L)' 'MLIKVKTLTGKEIEIDIEPTDKVERIKERVEEKEGIPPQQQRNDEKTAQDYKVQGGSVLHLVLALRGGVTKM' A
#
# COMPACT_ATOMS: atom_id res chain seq x y z
N MET A 1 -5.46 0.46 14.20
CA MET A 1 -4.94 -0.92 14.28
C MET A 1 -3.64 -0.99 13.51
N LEU A 2 -2.64 -1.70 14.05
CA LEU A 2 -1.33 -1.80 13.41
C LEU A 2 -1.29 -2.94 12.40
N ILE A 3 -0.81 -2.65 11.19
CA ILE A 3 -0.52 -3.64 10.16
C ILE A 3 0.91 -3.47 9.65
N LYS A 4 1.44 -4.52 9.03
CA LYS A 4 2.75 -4.50 8.37
C LYS A 4 2.58 -4.41 6.87
N VAL A 5 3.38 -3.57 6.23
CA VAL A 5 3.51 -3.53 4.77
C VAL A 5 4.93 -3.98 4.42
N LYS A 6 5.04 -5.03 3.62
CA LYS A 6 6.32 -5.53 3.10
C LYS A 6 6.55 -4.96 1.71
N THR A 7 7.64 -4.22 1.55
CA THR A 7 8.03 -3.62 0.26
C THR A 7 8.72 -4.65 -0.64
N LEU A 8 8.92 -4.30 -1.92
CA LEU A 8 9.65 -5.13 -2.87
C LEU A 8 11.12 -5.38 -2.48
N THR A 9 11.72 -4.48 -1.68
CA THR A 9 13.08 -4.67 -1.16
C THR A 9 13.13 -5.61 0.04
N GLY A 10 11.97 -6.12 0.48
CA GLY A 10 11.84 -6.99 1.65
C GLY A 10 11.76 -6.25 2.98
N LYS A 11 11.77 -4.91 2.98
CA LYS A 11 11.61 -4.08 4.18
C LYS A 11 10.16 -4.17 4.68
N GLU A 12 9.99 -4.37 5.98
CA GLU A 12 8.69 -4.30 6.64
C GLU A 12 8.53 -2.94 7.31
N ILE A 13 7.41 -2.27 7.05
CA ILE A 13 7.02 -1.02 7.73
C ILE A 13 5.71 -1.24 8.48
N GLU A 14 5.61 -0.66 9.66
CA GLU A 14 4.37 -0.67 10.43
C GLU A 14 3.58 0.60 10.14
N ILE A 15 2.29 0.46 9.83
CA ILE A 15 1.37 1.58 9.68
C ILE A 15 0.15 1.36 10.56
N ASP A 16 -0.30 2.44 11.19
CA ASP A 16 -1.57 2.45 11.89
C ASP A 16 -2.68 2.80 10.89
N ILE A 17 -3.77 2.06 10.90
CA ILE A 17 -4.94 2.27 10.03
C ILE A 17 -6.23 2.02 10.81
N GLU A 18 -7.33 2.64 10.42
CA GLU A 18 -8.65 2.31 10.94
C GLU A 18 -9.35 1.26 10.04
N PRO A 19 -10.23 0.38 10.56
CA PRO A 19 -10.99 -0.54 9.72
C PRO A 19 -11.83 0.17 8.64
N THR A 20 -12.26 1.41 8.94
CA THR A 20 -13.01 2.31 8.07
C THR A 20 -12.12 3.06 7.08
N ASP A 21 -10.79 3.02 7.22
CA ASP A 21 -9.89 3.66 6.27
C ASP A 21 -10.03 3.01 4.89
N LYS A 22 -10.15 3.87 3.87
CA LYS A 22 -10.09 3.45 2.47
C LYS A 22 -8.67 3.01 2.10
N VAL A 23 -8.58 2.14 1.09
CA VAL A 23 -7.28 1.72 0.53
C VAL A 23 -6.41 2.92 0.11
N GLU A 24 -7.02 4.01 -0.37
CA GLU A 24 -6.32 5.26 -0.69
C GLU A 24 -5.56 5.83 0.51
N ARG A 25 -6.19 5.89 1.69
CA ARG A 25 -5.57 6.38 2.93
C ARG A 25 -4.38 5.51 3.37
N ILE A 26 -4.48 4.20 3.15
CA ILE A 26 -3.39 3.25 3.42
C ILE A 26 -2.20 3.55 2.50
N LYS A 27 -2.44 3.85 1.21
CA LYS A 27 -1.39 4.19 0.25
C LYS A 27 -0.68 5.51 0.60
N GLU A 28 -1.43 6.54 0.99
CA GLU A 28 -0.84 7.81 1.47
C GLU A 28 0.12 7.59 2.63
N ARG A 29 -0.26 6.79 3.64
CA ARG A 29 0.63 6.48 4.78
C ARG A 29 1.88 5.70 4.36
N VAL A 30 1.79 4.85 3.34
CA VAL A 30 2.95 4.15 2.77
C VAL A 30 3.85 5.12 2.00
N GLU A 31 3.28 6.04 1.23
CA GLU A 31 4.01 7.11 0.53
C GLU A 31 4.75 8.03 1.51
N GLU A 32 4.10 8.49 2.58
CA GLU A 32 4.72 9.33 3.61
C GLU A 32 5.94 8.66 4.26
N LYS A 33 5.93 7.32 4.40
CA LYS A 33 7.02 6.57 5.03
C LYS A 33 8.14 6.13 4.08
N GLU A 34 7.80 5.76 2.85
CA GLU A 34 8.77 5.19 1.89
C GLU A 34 9.06 6.09 0.69
N GLY A 35 8.29 7.17 0.48
CA GLY A 35 8.42 8.08 -0.66
C GLY A 35 7.97 7.46 -1.99
N ILE A 36 7.13 6.42 -1.96
CA ILE A 36 6.68 5.69 -3.15
C ILE A 36 5.34 6.27 -3.64
N PRO A 37 5.27 6.81 -4.87
CA PRO A 37 4.08 7.49 -5.35
C PRO A 37 2.90 6.52 -5.57
N PRO A 38 1.69 6.84 -5.06
CA PRO A 38 0.50 5.99 -5.10
C PRO A 38 -0.12 5.87 -6.50
N GLN A 39 0.29 6.73 -7.42
CA GLN A 39 -0.21 6.85 -8.79
C GLN A 39 0.06 5.62 -9.68
N GLN A 40 0.82 4.63 -9.18
CA GLN A 40 1.06 3.36 -9.85
C GLN A 40 0.11 2.23 -9.38
N GLN A 41 -0.80 2.49 -8.43
CA GLN A 41 -1.70 1.46 -7.91
C GLN A 41 -3.17 1.74 -8.26
N ARG A 42 -3.91 0.66 -8.57
CA ARG A 42 -5.34 0.70 -8.89
C ARG A 42 -6.14 1.39 -7.76
N ASN A 43 -6.92 2.41 -8.08
CA ASN A 43 -7.83 3.04 -7.11
C ASN A 43 -8.95 2.06 -6.77
N ASP A 44 -9.21 1.92 -5.48
CA ASP A 44 -10.24 1.04 -4.95
C ASP A 44 -11.02 1.80 -3.88
N GLU A 45 -12.34 1.83 -4.02
CA GLU A 45 -13.24 2.53 -3.09
C GLU A 45 -13.49 1.73 -1.80
N LYS A 46 -13.01 0.49 -1.76
CA LYS A 46 -13.12 -0.41 -0.62
C LYS A 46 -12.26 0.03 0.57
N THR A 47 -12.75 -0.32 1.74
CA THR A 47 -12.10 -0.10 3.05
C THR A 47 -11.22 -1.28 3.45
N ALA A 48 -10.39 -1.08 4.48
CA ALA A 48 -9.65 -2.15 5.13
C ALA A 48 -10.59 -3.28 5.63
N GLN A 49 -11.78 -2.91 6.12
CA GLN A 49 -12.79 -3.85 6.59
C GLN A 49 -13.42 -4.66 5.45
N ASP A 50 -13.66 -4.07 4.29
CA ASP A 50 -14.16 -4.80 3.10
C ASP A 50 -13.19 -5.92 2.67
N TYR A 51 -11.90 -5.69 2.89
CA TYR A 51 -10.82 -6.67 2.69
C TYR A 51 -10.56 -7.58 3.89
N LYS A 52 -11.31 -7.41 4.99
CA LYS A 52 -11.13 -8.13 6.26
C LYS A 52 -9.69 -8.04 6.79
N VAL A 53 -9.04 -6.89 6.59
CA VAL A 53 -7.71 -6.64 7.15
C VAL A 53 -7.83 -6.58 8.68
N GLN A 54 -6.94 -7.26 9.38
CA GLN A 54 -6.90 -7.32 10.84
C GLN A 54 -5.58 -6.78 11.38
N GLY A 55 -5.57 -6.37 12.64
CA GLY A 55 -4.32 -6.03 13.35
C GLY A 55 -3.30 -7.18 13.24
N GLY A 56 -2.06 -6.84 12.93
CA GLY A 56 -0.97 -7.80 12.70
C GLY A 56 -0.94 -8.41 11.29
N SER A 57 -1.88 -8.07 10.40
CA SER A 57 -1.84 -8.52 9.00
C SER A 57 -0.60 -8.00 8.28
N VAL A 58 -0.07 -8.79 7.34
CA VAL A 58 1.05 -8.41 6.47
C VAL A 58 0.55 -8.21 5.04
N LEU A 59 0.57 -6.97 4.56
CA LEU A 59 0.28 -6.63 3.16
C LEU A 59 1.58 -6.57 2.35
N HIS A 60 1.57 -7.14 1.15
CA HIS A 60 2.72 -7.09 0.24
C HIS A 60 2.51 -5.96 -0.77
N LEU A 61 3.42 -4.99 -0.78
CA LEU A 61 3.39 -3.89 -1.74
C LEU A 61 3.95 -4.37 -3.08
N VAL A 62 3.11 -4.34 -4.12
CA VAL A 62 3.51 -4.60 -5.50
C VAL A 62 3.47 -3.30 -6.28
N LEU A 63 4.58 -2.96 -6.95
CA LEU A 63 4.64 -1.81 -7.86
C LEU A 63 4.20 -2.23 -9.26
N ALA A 64 3.33 -1.44 -9.89
CA ALA A 64 3.08 -1.58 -11.31
C ALA A 64 4.27 -0.99 -12.07
N LEU A 65 5.10 -1.85 -12.66
CA LEU A 65 6.15 -1.42 -13.57
C LEU A 65 5.49 -0.76 -14.80
N ARG A 66 5.74 0.53 -15.04
CA ARG A 66 5.48 1.12 -16.36
C ARG A 66 6.41 0.41 -17.35
N GLY A 67 5.86 -0.16 -18.42
CA GLY A 67 6.64 -0.65 -19.55
C GLY A 67 7.62 0.44 -19.99
N GLY A 68 8.91 0.08 -20.07
CA GLY A 68 9.99 1.03 -20.31
C GLY A 68 9.72 1.89 -21.53
N VAL A 69 10.01 3.19 -21.41
CA VAL A 69 10.22 4.05 -22.57
C VAL A 69 11.48 3.54 -23.25
N THR A 70 11.32 2.56 -24.16
CA THR A 70 12.38 2.18 -25.09
C THR A 70 12.44 3.31 -26.10
N LYS A 71 13.25 4.31 -25.80
CA LYS A 71 13.61 5.35 -26.76
C LYS A 71 14.48 4.66 -27.81
N MET A 72 13.88 4.25 -28.92
CA MET A 72 14.61 4.01 -30.17
C MET A 72 15.02 5.34 -30.78
#